data_AF-A0A4Q3RRG8-F1
#
_entry.id   AF-A0A4Q3RRG8-F1
#
_cell.length_a   1.000
_cell.length_b   1.000
_cell.length_c   1.000
_cell.angle_alpha   90.00
_cell.angle_beta   90.00
_cell.angle_gamma   90.00
#
_symmetry.space_group_name_H-M   'P 1'
#
loop_
_entity.id
_entity.type
_entity.pdbx_description
1 polymer ?
#
loop_
_entity_poly.entity_id
_entity_poly.type
_entity_poly.pdbx_seq_one_letter_code
_entity_poly.pdbx_strand_id
1 'polypeptide(L)'
;MAKNLLIVESPAKAKTIEGILGKDFEVKSCFGHIRDLEKNDMGIDVKNNFTPKYIVPAEKERVVKDLKSLAKKADEVWLASDEDREGESISWHLAEVLNLDPATTKRIVFHEITKPAIQKAVQNPRTINMNLVDAQQARRVVDRLVGFELSPVLWRKIGQQGGLSAGRVQSVAVKLVVEKEREINAFKPSYHFKVEASLAATDLNNRPVNFKAEGARQKEAADAEQFLESCKGATYTVKDIAVRPGKRTPAAPFTTSTLQQEASRKLGYGVSKTMLLAQRLYESGKITYMRTDSVSLGETAMDAIKAEIHKSFGDKYLQVRRYKNKNESAQEAHEAIRPTYMENHTVNDPEVARLYELIWRRTIASQMSDAEFEKTTAKIDISTNNQELTASGEVLKFDGFLKLYLESTDDEDTEDGDESRLPNLT
;
A
#
# COMPACT_ATOMS: atom_id res chain seq x y z
N MET A 1 -30.35 15.43 26.82
CA MET A 1 -29.51 14.22 26.91
C MET A 1 -29.59 13.54 25.56
N ALA A 2 -28.48 13.03 25.03
CA ALA A 2 -28.53 12.27 23.78
C ALA A 2 -29.40 11.03 23.97
N LYS A 3 -30.18 10.67 22.95
CA LYS A 3 -31.07 9.49 23.00
C LYS A 3 -30.30 8.20 22.75
N ASN A 4 -29.29 8.25 21.89
CA ASN A 4 -28.57 7.08 21.43
C ASN A 4 -27.11 7.10 21.92
N LEU A 5 -26.58 5.92 22.31
CA LEU A 5 -25.16 5.72 22.57
C LEU A 5 -24.53 5.04 21.36
N LEU A 6 -23.47 5.62 20.80
CA LEU A 6 -22.71 5.01 19.71
C LEU A 6 -21.26 4.75 20.15
N ILE A 7 -20.80 3.51 20.00
CA ILE A 7 -19.48 3.07 20.50
C ILE A 7 -18.54 2.79 19.33
N VAL A 8 -17.34 3.38 19.41
CA VAL A 8 -16.24 3.25 18.44
C VAL A 8 -14.93 2.86 19.13
N GLU A 9 -13.88 2.53 18.39
CA GLU A 9 -12.63 2.04 18.96
C GLU A 9 -11.71 3.12 19.50
N SER A 10 -11.73 4.33 18.93
CA SER A 10 -10.76 5.38 19.26
C SER A 10 -11.41 6.72 19.57
N PRO A 11 -10.79 7.54 20.44
CA PRO A 11 -11.30 8.87 20.78
C PRO A 11 -11.36 9.83 19.59
N ALA A 12 -10.40 9.74 18.65
CA ALA A 12 -10.36 10.58 17.47
C ALA A 12 -11.57 10.30 16.57
N LYS A 13 -11.86 9.02 16.31
CA LYS A 13 -13.05 8.58 15.57
C LYS A 13 -14.34 9.04 16.23
N ALA A 14 -14.41 8.94 17.57
CA ALA A 14 -15.56 9.38 18.35
C ALA A 14 -15.85 10.87 18.12
N LYS A 15 -14.82 11.72 18.24
CA LYS A 15 -14.95 13.16 18.03
C LYS A 15 -15.41 13.50 16.60
N THR A 16 -14.86 12.84 15.59
CA THR A 16 -15.23 13.09 14.19
C THR A 16 -16.68 12.70 13.92
N ILE A 17 -17.12 11.52 14.38
CA ILE A 17 -18.49 11.02 14.17
C ILE A 17 -19.51 11.81 14.99
N GLU A 18 -19.18 12.20 16.22
CA GLU A 18 -20.05 13.05 17.06
C GLU A 18 -20.32 14.41 16.40
N GLY A 19 -19.30 15.00 15.77
CA GLY A 19 -19.46 16.23 14.98
C GLY A 19 -20.38 16.08 13.77
N ILE A 20 -20.54 14.87 13.22
CA ILE A 20 -21.41 14.56 12.08
C ILE A 20 -22.84 14.26 12.52
N LEU A 21 -23.01 13.44 13.56
CA LEU A 21 -24.32 12.97 14.04
C LEU A 21 -25.03 13.99 14.92
N GLY A 22 -24.29 14.89 15.58
CA GLY A 22 -24.86 15.94 16.40
C GLY A 22 -25.47 15.44 17.71
N LYS A 23 -26.45 16.19 18.23
CA LYS A 23 -26.93 16.06 19.63
C LYS A 23 -27.75 14.79 19.92
N ASP A 24 -28.18 14.07 18.89
CA ASP A 24 -29.00 12.85 19.05
C ASP A 24 -28.16 11.65 19.50
N PHE A 25 -26.84 11.70 19.29
CA PHE A 25 -25.90 10.64 19.64
C PHE A 25 -24.87 11.13 20.66
N GLU A 26 -24.67 10.35 21.71
CA GLU A 26 -23.47 10.43 22.55
C GLU A 26 -22.48 9.38 22.03
N VAL A 27 -21.31 9.83 21.56
CA VAL A 27 -20.32 8.93 20.95
C VAL A 27 -19.17 8.65 21.93
N LYS A 28 -18.88 7.38 22.19
CA LYS A 28 -17.82 6.95 23.13
C LYS A 28 -16.82 6.00 22.51
N SER A 29 -15.59 6.07 22.99
CA SER A 29 -14.50 5.17 22.63
C SER A 29 -14.40 4.00 23.61
N CYS A 30 -14.26 2.77 23.10
CA CYS A 30 -13.91 1.58 23.88
C CYS A 30 -12.39 1.35 23.98
N PHE A 31 -11.58 2.18 23.29
CA PHE A 31 -10.12 2.09 23.25
C PHE A 31 -9.62 0.75 22.67
N GLY A 32 -10.27 0.26 21.61
CA GLY A 32 -9.98 -1.03 20.97
C GLY A 32 -10.58 -2.22 21.71
N HIS A 33 -9.85 -3.35 21.73
CA HIS A 33 -10.29 -4.59 22.39
C HIS A 33 -10.55 -4.36 23.89
N ILE A 34 -11.71 -4.83 24.36
CA ILE A 34 -12.15 -4.72 25.77
C ILE A 34 -12.06 -6.05 26.54
N ARG A 35 -11.88 -7.15 25.82
CA ARG A 35 -11.65 -8.50 26.35
C ARG A 35 -10.40 -9.07 25.68
N ASP A 36 -9.70 -9.94 26.39
CA ASP A 36 -8.64 -10.76 25.83
C ASP A 36 -8.70 -12.18 26.43
N LEU A 37 -8.04 -13.13 25.79
CA LEU A 37 -7.91 -14.49 26.29
C LEU A 37 -7.20 -14.46 27.65
N GLU A 38 -7.71 -15.26 28.58
CA GLU A 38 -7.06 -15.52 29.85
C GLU A 38 -5.60 -15.98 29.62
N LYS A 39 -4.70 -15.43 30.44
CA LYS A 39 -3.26 -15.70 30.32
C LYS A 39 -2.86 -17.04 30.95
N ASN A 40 -3.61 -17.48 31.96
CA ASN A 40 -3.39 -18.75 32.64
C ASN A 40 -3.91 -19.90 31.78
N ASP A 41 -3.21 -21.04 31.82
CA ASP A 41 -3.63 -22.30 31.18
C ASP A 41 -4.08 -22.17 29.71
N MET A 42 -3.36 -21.37 28.92
CA MET A 42 -3.60 -21.11 27.49
C MET A 42 -4.91 -20.35 27.16
N GLY A 43 -5.86 -20.26 28.08
CA GLY A 43 -7.14 -19.58 27.90
C GLY A 43 -8.04 -20.20 26.82
N ILE A 44 -7.78 -21.46 26.42
CA ILE A 44 -8.53 -22.19 25.39
C ILE A 44 -8.83 -23.59 25.91
N ASP A 45 -10.12 -23.94 25.96
CA ASP A 45 -10.55 -25.29 26.31
C ASP A 45 -10.56 -26.20 25.07
N VAL A 46 -9.44 -26.88 24.83
CA VAL A 46 -9.27 -27.81 23.69
C VAL A 46 -10.21 -29.01 23.78
N LYS A 47 -10.63 -29.42 24.98
CA LYS A 47 -11.53 -30.58 25.16
C LYS A 47 -12.98 -30.22 24.84
N ASN A 48 -13.35 -28.95 25.02
CA ASN A 48 -14.69 -28.46 24.77
C ASN A 48 -14.72 -27.58 23.50
N ASN A 49 -14.45 -28.18 22.34
CA ASN A 49 -14.54 -27.53 21.02
C ASN A 49 -13.73 -26.23 20.89
N PHE A 50 -12.55 -26.16 21.52
CA PHE A 50 -11.67 -24.98 21.49
C PHE A 50 -12.31 -23.72 22.06
N THR A 51 -13.24 -23.85 23.02
CA THR A 51 -13.95 -22.71 23.60
C THR A 51 -12.95 -21.72 24.26
N PRO A 52 -12.88 -20.46 23.80
CA PRO A 52 -11.99 -19.46 24.38
C PRO A 52 -12.52 -18.91 25.71
N LYS A 53 -11.63 -18.75 26.68
CA LYS A 53 -11.91 -18.09 27.96
C LYS A 53 -11.43 -16.65 27.89
N TYR A 54 -12.37 -15.73 27.67
CA TYR A 54 -12.07 -14.30 27.59
C TYR A 54 -12.36 -13.60 28.92
N ILE A 55 -11.41 -12.77 29.35
CA ILE A 55 -11.50 -11.91 30.54
C ILE A 55 -11.46 -10.43 30.13
N VAL A 56 -11.99 -9.55 30.98
CA VAL A 56 -11.77 -8.10 30.85
C VAL A 56 -10.45 -7.78 31.53
N PRO A 57 -9.42 -7.26 30.82
CA PRO A 57 -8.18 -6.85 31.44
C PRO A 57 -8.40 -5.74 32.49
N ALA A 58 -7.57 -5.71 33.53
CA ALA A 58 -7.70 -4.74 34.62
C ALA A 58 -7.70 -3.29 34.13
N GLU A 59 -6.88 -2.97 33.11
CA GLU A 59 -6.83 -1.64 32.49
C GLU A 59 -8.11 -1.24 31.74
N LYS A 60 -9.01 -2.19 31.45
CA LYS A 60 -10.28 -1.98 30.73
C LYS A 60 -11.51 -1.96 31.63
N GLU A 61 -11.40 -2.35 32.89
CA GLU A 61 -12.55 -2.43 33.81
C GLU A 61 -13.28 -1.09 33.97
N ARG A 62 -12.53 0.01 34.08
CA ARG A 62 -13.11 1.36 34.18
C ARG A 62 -13.91 1.73 32.93
N VAL A 63 -13.33 1.48 31.74
CA VAL A 63 -14.00 1.76 30.45
C VAL A 63 -15.29 0.96 30.34
N VAL A 64 -15.24 -0.33 30.67
CA VAL A 64 -16.42 -1.20 30.68
C VAL A 64 -17.49 -0.71 31.64
N LYS A 65 -17.11 -0.32 32.86
CA LYS A 65 -18.04 0.21 33.87
C LYS A 65 -18.73 1.48 33.38
N ASP A 66 -17.98 2.40 32.76
CA ASP A 66 -18.50 3.65 32.23
C ASP A 66 -19.45 3.39 31.04
N LEU A 67 -19.07 2.51 30.11
CA LEU A 67 -19.92 2.12 28.98
C LEU A 67 -21.22 1.42 29.44
N LYS A 68 -21.16 0.55 30.46
CA LYS A 68 -22.35 -0.07 31.06
C LYS A 68 -23.31 0.97 31.66
N SER A 69 -22.76 1.99 32.31
CA SER A 69 -23.55 3.08 32.89
C SER A 69 -24.27 3.89 31.82
N LEU A 70 -23.59 4.18 30.71
CA LEU A 70 -24.16 4.92 29.58
C LEU A 70 -25.18 4.08 28.80
N ALA A 71 -24.88 2.80 28.55
CA ALA A 71 -25.78 1.89 27.85
C ALA A 71 -27.13 1.73 28.56
N LYS A 72 -27.14 1.75 29.91
CA LYS A 72 -28.38 1.72 30.70
C LYS A 72 -29.22 3.00 30.62
N LYS A 73 -28.62 4.12 30.23
CA LYS A 73 -29.28 5.44 30.15
C LYS A 73 -29.73 5.80 28.74
N ALA A 74 -29.16 5.13 27.73
CA ALA A 74 -29.50 5.34 26.33
C ALA A 74 -30.77 4.57 25.96
N ASP A 75 -31.56 5.13 25.05
CA ASP A 75 -32.72 4.47 24.46
C ASP A 75 -32.28 3.31 23.54
N GLU A 76 -31.20 3.54 22.78
CA GLU A 76 -30.58 2.54 21.91
C GLU A 76 -29.05 2.58 21.98
N VAL A 77 -28.42 1.42 21.81
CA VAL A 77 -26.96 1.27 21.70
C VAL A 77 -26.58 0.85 20.29
N TRP A 78 -25.61 1.55 19.71
CA TRP A 78 -25.11 1.38 18.35
C TRP A 78 -23.62 1.05 18.39
N LEU A 79 -23.22 0.07 17.58
CA LEU A 79 -21.83 -0.35 17.44
C LEU A 79 -21.28 0.16 16.09
N ALA A 80 -20.12 0.81 16.11
CA ALA A 80 -19.55 1.50 14.95
C ALA A 80 -18.05 1.23 14.79
N SER A 81 -17.62 0.02 15.13
CA SER A 81 -16.26 -0.43 14.85
C SER A 81 -15.98 -0.54 13.35
N ASP A 82 -14.71 -0.67 12.97
CA ASP A 82 -14.23 -0.84 11.61
C ASP A 82 -14.84 -2.08 10.93
N GLU A 83 -14.90 -2.03 9.60
CA GLU A 83 -15.53 -3.06 8.78
C GLU A 83 -14.58 -4.21 8.43
N ASP A 84 -13.66 -4.55 9.31
CA ASP A 84 -12.86 -5.76 9.20
C ASP A 84 -13.29 -6.78 10.27
N ARG A 85 -12.73 -8.00 10.19
CA ARG A 85 -13.00 -9.05 11.19
C ARG A 85 -12.57 -8.66 12.60
N GLU A 86 -11.58 -7.78 12.75
CA GLU A 86 -11.12 -7.30 14.07
C GLU A 86 -12.16 -6.35 14.67
N GLY A 87 -12.67 -5.40 13.88
CA GLY A 87 -13.77 -4.53 14.25
C GLY A 87 -15.04 -5.31 14.56
N GLU A 88 -15.37 -6.35 13.78
CA GLU A 88 -16.53 -7.21 14.08
C GLU A 88 -16.38 -7.91 15.44
N SER A 89 -15.20 -8.45 15.72
CA SER A 89 -14.88 -9.09 17.00
C SER A 89 -14.95 -8.11 18.19
N ILE A 90 -14.49 -6.87 18.02
CA ILE A 90 -14.64 -5.80 19.03
C ILE A 90 -16.12 -5.52 19.31
N SER A 91 -16.94 -5.41 18.25
CA SER A 91 -18.39 -5.21 18.39
C SER A 91 -19.07 -6.37 19.12
N TRP A 92 -18.71 -7.61 18.80
CA TRP A 92 -19.21 -8.78 19.52
C TRP A 92 -18.80 -8.79 20.99
N HIS A 93 -17.53 -8.52 21.30
CA HIS A 93 -17.08 -8.41 22.68
C HIS A 93 -17.79 -7.29 23.46
N LEU A 94 -18.08 -6.16 22.81
CA LEU A 94 -18.90 -5.09 23.39
C LEU A 94 -20.31 -5.56 23.70
N ALA A 95 -20.97 -6.25 22.76
CA ALA A 95 -22.30 -6.80 22.97
C ALA A 95 -22.34 -7.75 24.18
N GLU A 96 -21.38 -8.68 24.25
CA GLU A 96 -21.24 -9.61 25.38
C GLU A 96 -21.07 -8.90 26.72
N VAL A 97 -20.15 -7.93 26.79
CA VAL A 97 -19.83 -7.24 28.05
C VAL A 97 -20.96 -6.32 28.49
N LEU A 98 -21.65 -5.68 27.54
CA LEU A 98 -22.75 -4.75 27.79
C LEU A 98 -24.10 -5.47 27.91
N ASN A 99 -24.15 -6.80 27.74
CA ASN A 99 -25.35 -7.63 27.78
C ASN A 99 -26.39 -7.20 26.72
N LEU A 100 -25.91 -6.98 25.50
CA LEU A 100 -26.71 -6.68 24.31
C LEU A 100 -26.87 -7.95 23.47
N ASP A 101 -27.99 -8.07 22.74
CA ASP A 101 -28.22 -9.19 21.83
C ASP A 101 -27.56 -8.93 20.46
N PRO A 102 -26.57 -9.73 20.02
CA PRO A 102 -25.92 -9.58 18.71
C PRO A 102 -26.89 -9.66 17.52
N ALA A 103 -28.03 -10.35 17.68
CA ALA A 103 -29.02 -10.52 16.62
C ALA A 103 -29.91 -9.29 16.40
N THR A 104 -29.97 -8.37 17.36
CA THR A 104 -30.83 -7.16 17.26
C THR A 104 -30.05 -5.85 17.43
N THR A 105 -28.84 -5.90 17.99
CA THR A 105 -28.03 -4.69 18.22
C THR A 105 -27.62 -4.05 16.90
N LYS A 106 -27.90 -2.75 16.77
CA LYS A 106 -27.58 -2.00 15.57
C LYS A 106 -26.08 -1.84 15.41
N ARG A 107 -25.57 -2.30 14.27
CA ARG A 107 -24.18 -2.22 13.86
C ARG A 107 -24.09 -1.42 12.56
N ILE A 108 -23.31 -0.36 12.56
CA ILE A 108 -23.03 0.43 11.36
C ILE A 108 -21.62 0.18 10.89
N VAL A 109 -21.46 0.21 9.57
CA VAL A 109 -20.19 0.03 8.86
C VAL A 109 -20.01 1.14 7.85
N PHE A 110 -18.76 1.53 7.62
CA PHE A 110 -18.40 2.59 6.69
C PHE A 110 -16.93 2.45 6.32
N HIS A 111 -16.59 2.83 5.08
CA HIS A 111 -15.21 2.82 4.59
C HIS A 111 -14.55 4.21 4.62
N GLU A 112 -15.30 5.26 4.97
CA GLU A 112 -14.82 6.62 5.12
C GLU A 112 -15.68 7.37 6.15
N ILE A 113 -15.08 8.34 6.83
CA ILE A 113 -15.77 9.13 7.87
C ILE A 113 -16.19 10.48 7.28
N THR A 114 -17.12 10.43 6.33
CA THR A 114 -17.75 11.60 5.71
C THR A 114 -19.18 11.74 6.19
N LYS A 115 -19.74 12.97 6.15
CA LYS A 115 -21.13 13.20 6.54
C LYS A 115 -22.12 12.31 5.74
N PRO A 116 -22.01 12.21 4.40
CA PRO A 116 -22.88 11.32 3.64
C PRO A 116 -22.73 9.84 4.01
N ALA A 117 -21.49 9.35 4.18
CA ALA A 117 -21.24 7.94 4.49
C ALA A 117 -21.81 7.55 5.86
N ILE A 118 -21.57 8.36 6.89
CA ILE A 118 -22.06 8.11 8.25
C ILE A 118 -23.59 8.19 8.30
N GLN A 119 -24.20 9.19 7.65
CA GLN A 119 -25.67 9.30 7.59
C GLN A 119 -26.31 8.10 6.89
N LYS A 120 -25.73 7.63 5.77
CA LYS A 120 -26.19 6.44 5.07
C LYS A 120 -26.07 5.18 5.94
N ALA A 121 -24.98 5.06 6.69
CA ALA A 121 -24.74 3.93 7.58
C ALA A 121 -25.75 3.89 8.75
N VAL A 122 -26.09 5.04 9.32
CA VAL A 122 -27.13 5.15 10.37
C VAL A 122 -28.53 4.84 9.84
N GLN A 123 -28.83 5.20 8.60
CA GLN A 123 -30.11 4.88 7.96
C GLN A 123 -30.26 3.38 7.64
N ASN A 124 -29.16 2.66 7.45
CA ASN A 124 -29.15 1.26 7.05
C ASN A 124 -28.24 0.43 7.99
N PRO A 125 -28.57 0.33 9.29
CA PRO A 125 -27.80 -0.50 10.20
C PRO A 125 -27.97 -1.98 9.83
N ARG A 126 -26.91 -2.74 10.05
CA ARG A 126 -26.94 -4.21 10.03
C ARG A 126 -26.83 -4.75 11.47
N THR A 127 -26.77 -6.06 11.60
CA THR A 127 -26.47 -6.75 12.87
C THR A 127 -25.02 -7.25 12.87
N ILE A 128 -24.57 -7.83 13.98
CA ILE A 128 -23.23 -8.42 14.06
C ILE A 128 -23.14 -9.64 13.15
N ASN A 129 -22.11 -9.69 12.30
CA ASN A 129 -21.83 -10.83 11.44
C ASN A 129 -21.01 -11.88 12.18
N MET A 130 -21.69 -12.91 12.71
CA MET A 130 -21.03 -13.98 13.47
C MET A 130 -19.98 -14.76 12.66
N ASN A 131 -20.11 -14.87 11.34
CA ASN A 131 -19.09 -15.55 10.53
C ASN A 131 -17.74 -14.80 10.55
N LEU A 132 -17.77 -13.46 10.56
CA LEU A 132 -16.55 -12.64 10.67
C LEU A 132 -15.96 -12.71 12.08
N VAL A 133 -16.82 -12.75 13.11
CA VAL A 133 -16.41 -12.97 14.50
C VAL A 133 -15.71 -14.33 14.62
N ASP A 134 -16.33 -15.40 14.14
CA ASP A 134 -15.79 -16.76 14.21
C ASP A 134 -14.49 -16.89 13.42
N ALA A 135 -14.36 -16.23 12.27
CA ALA A 135 -13.10 -16.17 11.53
C ALA A 135 -11.97 -15.47 12.32
N GLN A 136 -12.30 -14.41 13.07
CA GLN A 136 -11.34 -13.72 13.95
C GLN A 136 -10.97 -14.59 15.16
N GLN A 137 -11.96 -15.22 15.80
CA GLN A 137 -11.76 -16.13 16.92
C GLN A 137 -10.92 -17.35 16.53
N ALA A 138 -11.21 -17.97 15.38
CA ALA A 138 -10.42 -19.09 14.86
C ALA A 138 -8.95 -18.70 14.67
N ARG A 139 -8.68 -17.53 14.08
CA ARG A 139 -7.32 -17.00 13.99
C ARG A 139 -6.67 -16.84 15.36
N ARG A 140 -7.39 -16.22 16.32
CA ARG A 140 -6.90 -15.98 17.68
C ARG A 140 -6.55 -17.29 18.41
N VAL A 141 -7.40 -18.30 18.27
CA VAL A 141 -7.22 -19.65 18.82
C VAL A 141 -6.00 -20.34 18.20
N VAL A 142 -5.90 -20.37 16.87
CA VAL A 142 -4.77 -21.01 16.17
C VAL A 142 -3.44 -20.36 16.55
N ASP A 143 -3.37 -19.04 16.56
CA ASP A 143 -2.13 -18.32 16.90
C ASP A 143 -1.73 -18.58 18.37
N ARG A 144 -2.71 -18.72 19.28
CA ARG A 144 -2.47 -19.08 20.69
C ARG A 144 -1.97 -20.53 20.85
N LEU A 145 -2.58 -21.49 20.16
CA LEU A 145 -2.15 -22.89 20.18
C LEU A 145 -0.70 -23.03 19.70
N VAL A 146 -0.37 -22.45 18.54
CA VAL A 146 0.99 -22.50 17.98
C VAL A 146 2.01 -21.87 18.93
N GLY A 147 1.70 -20.68 19.47
CA GLY A 147 2.59 -19.99 20.39
C GLY A 147 2.84 -20.78 21.67
N PHE A 148 1.79 -21.36 22.27
CA PHE A 148 1.89 -22.08 23.54
C PHE A 148 2.59 -23.44 23.40
N GLU A 149 2.32 -24.17 22.31
CA GLU A 149 2.90 -25.50 22.08
C GLU A 149 4.35 -25.44 21.58
N LEU A 150 4.69 -24.50 20.68
CA LEU A 150 6.01 -24.48 20.04
C LEU A 150 7.06 -23.66 20.79
N SER A 151 6.69 -22.62 21.53
CA SER A 151 7.69 -21.80 22.25
C SER A 151 8.52 -22.62 23.26
N PRO A 152 7.93 -23.55 24.06
CA PRO A 152 8.71 -24.43 24.94
C PRO A 152 9.69 -25.36 24.20
N VAL A 153 9.41 -25.71 22.95
CA VAL A 153 10.34 -26.48 22.12
C VAL A 153 11.56 -25.63 21.74
N LEU A 154 11.33 -24.38 21.32
CA LEU A 154 12.41 -23.44 21.01
C LEU A 154 13.32 -23.20 22.21
N TRP A 155 12.73 -23.02 23.39
CA TRP A 155 13.49 -22.82 24.64
C TRP A 155 14.38 -24.01 24.98
N ARG A 156 13.88 -25.25 24.79
CA ARG A 156 14.65 -26.48 25.07
C ARG A 156 15.74 -26.74 24.04
N LYS A 157 15.56 -26.34 22.78
CA LYS A 157 16.46 -26.71 21.67
C LYS A 157 17.47 -25.64 21.28
N ILE A 158 17.11 -24.37 21.40
CA ILE A 158 17.96 -23.24 21.01
C ILE A 158 18.49 -22.53 22.26
N GLY A 159 17.64 -22.39 23.27
CA GLY A 159 17.99 -21.80 24.56
C GLY A 159 16.89 -20.89 25.09
N GLN A 160 16.86 -20.73 26.41
CA GLN A 160 15.96 -19.79 27.09
C GLN A 160 16.45 -18.34 27.03
N GLN A 161 17.72 -18.12 26.70
CA GLN A 161 18.29 -16.78 26.58
C GLN A 161 17.59 -16.01 25.44
N GLY A 162 16.96 -14.88 25.79
CA GLY A 162 16.33 -13.97 24.84
C GLY A 162 14.82 -14.10 24.68
N GLY A 163 14.14 -15.01 25.40
CA GLY A 163 12.67 -15.05 25.40
C GLY A 163 12.06 -15.35 24.02
N LEU A 164 12.64 -16.31 23.29
CA LEU A 164 12.18 -16.70 21.95
C LEU A 164 10.69 -17.04 21.95
N SER A 165 9.96 -16.58 20.95
CA SER A 165 8.54 -16.91 20.78
C SER A 165 8.30 -17.56 19.43
N ALA A 166 7.44 -18.58 19.41
CA ALA A 166 6.97 -19.18 18.18
C ALA A 166 5.77 -18.39 17.64
N GLY A 167 5.86 -18.00 16.37
CA GLY A 167 4.78 -17.28 15.69
C GLY A 167 4.55 -17.87 14.32
N ARG A 168 3.36 -18.43 14.08
CA ARG A 168 3.01 -19.16 12.84
C ARG A 168 3.37 -18.38 11.56
N VAL A 169 3.06 -17.09 11.51
CA VAL A 169 3.34 -16.22 10.36
C VAL A 169 4.74 -15.60 10.44
N GLN A 170 5.17 -15.20 11.65
CA GLN A 170 6.47 -14.56 11.87
C GLN A 170 7.63 -15.49 11.48
N SER A 171 7.55 -16.77 11.83
CA SER A 171 8.60 -17.76 11.49
C SER A 171 8.74 -17.95 9.98
N VAL A 172 7.65 -17.86 9.21
CA VAL A 172 7.71 -17.93 7.74
C VAL A 172 8.34 -16.67 7.16
N ALA A 173 8.03 -15.48 7.68
CA ALA A 173 8.68 -14.25 7.26
C ALA A 173 10.19 -14.27 7.54
N VAL A 174 10.61 -14.73 8.73
CA VAL A 174 12.02 -14.93 9.06
C VAL A 174 12.68 -15.93 8.11
N LYS A 175 11.97 -17.02 7.76
CA LYS A 175 12.46 -18.01 6.79
C LYS A 175 12.78 -17.37 5.43
N LEU A 176 11.92 -16.51 4.89
CA LEU A 176 12.16 -15.83 3.61
C LEU A 176 13.45 -14.99 3.63
N VAL A 177 13.70 -14.27 4.73
CA VAL A 177 14.93 -13.49 4.90
C VAL A 177 16.16 -14.41 4.97
N VAL A 178 16.07 -15.50 5.74
CA VAL A 178 17.16 -16.47 5.88
C VAL A 178 17.46 -17.18 4.55
N GLU A 179 16.44 -17.50 3.75
CA GLU A 179 16.62 -18.11 2.43
C GLU A 179 17.32 -17.14 1.47
N LYS A 180 16.90 -15.88 1.42
CA LYS A 180 17.59 -14.85 0.62
C LYS A 180 19.04 -14.65 1.08
N GLU A 181 19.29 -14.63 2.38
CA GLU A 181 20.64 -14.52 2.92
C GLU A 181 21.51 -15.72 2.51
N ARG A 182 20.96 -16.93 2.50
CA ARG A 182 21.67 -18.12 2.00
C ARG A 182 21.97 -18.04 0.51
N GLU A 183 21.04 -17.51 -0.30
CA GLU A 183 21.27 -17.26 -1.73
C GLU A 183 22.42 -16.27 -1.94
N ILE A 184 22.44 -15.16 -1.19
CA ILE A 184 23.52 -14.15 -1.24
C ILE A 184 24.87 -14.79 -0.86
N ASN A 185 24.91 -15.57 0.23
CA ASN A 185 26.14 -16.25 0.67
C ASN A 185 26.63 -17.32 -0.32
N ALA A 186 25.72 -17.96 -1.05
CA ALA A 186 26.05 -18.94 -2.08
C ALA A 186 26.36 -18.31 -3.45
N PHE A 187 26.10 -17.02 -3.63
CA PHE A 187 26.28 -16.32 -4.90
C PHE A 187 27.77 -16.25 -5.25
N LYS A 188 28.11 -16.76 -6.44
CA LYS A 188 29.47 -16.67 -7.00
C LYS A 188 29.48 -15.56 -8.05
N PRO A 189 30.10 -14.40 -7.76
CA PRO A 189 30.13 -13.30 -8.72
C PRO A 189 30.89 -13.71 -9.98
N SER A 190 30.40 -13.26 -11.13
CA SER A 190 31.07 -13.36 -12.42
C SER A 190 31.21 -11.97 -13.02
N TYR A 191 32.36 -11.69 -13.62
CA TYR A 191 32.63 -10.41 -14.25
C TYR A 191 32.41 -10.47 -15.76
N HIS A 192 32.09 -9.34 -16.34
CA HIS A 192 32.05 -9.12 -17.78
C HIS A 192 32.48 -7.68 -18.04
N PHE A 193 33.03 -7.43 -19.21
CA PHE A 193 33.45 -6.11 -19.65
C PHE A 193 32.38 -5.50 -20.55
N LYS A 194 32.04 -4.24 -20.27
CA LYS A 194 31.19 -3.40 -21.11
C LYS A 194 32.10 -2.45 -21.87
N VAL A 195 31.89 -2.33 -23.19
CA VAL A 195 32.57 -1.33 -24.00
C VAL A 195 31.58 -0.25 -24.39
N GLU A 196 31.96 1.00 -24.18
CA GLU A 196 31.15 2.19 -24.46
C GLU A 196 31.94 3.14 -25.34
N ALA A 197 31.33 3.59 -26.44
CA ALA A 197 31.87 4.59 -27.33
C ALA A 197 31.17 5.93 -27.10
N SER A 198 31.96 6.97 -26.87
CA SER A 198 31.50 8.36 -26.86
C SER A 198 31.61 8.91 -28.27
N LEU A 199 30.47 9.11 -28.94
CA LEU A 199 30.37 9.57 -30.32
C LEU A 199 29.77 10.97 -30.37
N ALA A 200 29.99 11.69 -31.47
CA ALA A 200 29.38 12.98 -31.73
C ALA A 200 28.67 12.97 -33.09
N ALA A 201 27.46 13.49 -33.13
CA ALA A 201 26.73 13.78 -34.37
C ALA A 201 26.30 15.25 -34.38
N THR A 202 25.83 15.75 -35.51
CA THR A 202 25.24 17.10 -35.59
C THR A 202 23.72 17.01 -35.48
N ASP A 203 23.12 17.94 -34.73
CA ASP A 203 21.67 18.10 -34.72
C ASP A 203 21.16 18.84 -35.97
N LEU A 204 19.85 19.01 -36.08
CA LEU A 204 19.19 19.77 -37.16
C LEU A 204 19.67 21.23 -37.29
N ASN A 205 20.35 21.78 -36.28
CA ASN A 205 20.88 23.14 -36.24
C ASN A 205 22.42 23.17 -36.40
N ASN A 206 23.04 22.08 -36.89
CA ASN A 206 24.48 21.90 -37.01
C ASN A 206 25.26 22.04 -35.68
N ARG A 207 24.62 21.79 -34.54
CA ARG A 207 25.30 21.77 -33.24
C ARG A 207 25.83 20.37 -32.96
N PRO A 208 27.07 20.23 -32.48
CA PRO A 208 27.59 18.94 -32.08
C PRO A 208 26.85 18.45 -30.82
N VAL A 209 26.35 17.23 -30.88
CA VAL A 209 25.70 16.53 -29.78
C VAL A 209 26.45 15.23 -29.54
N ASN A 210 26.92 15.06 -28.32
CA ASN A 210 27.58 13.83 -27.88
C ASN A 210 26.53 12.81 -27.45
N PHE A 211 26.77 11.55 -27.77
CA PHE A 211 25.93 10.43 -27.33
C PHE A 211 26.80 9.20 -27.10
N LYS A 212 26.25 8.23 -26.36
CA LYS A 212 26.92 6.98 -26.03
C LYS A 212 26.36 5.83 -26.86
N ALA A 213 27.23 4.93 -27.29
CA ALA A 213 26.84 3.68 -27.94
C ALA A 213 27.57 2.50 -27.28
N GLU A 214 26.87 1.39 -27.08
CA GLU A 214 27.39 0.22 -26.38
C GLU A 214 27.71 -0.92 -27.35
N GLY A 215 28.85 -1.57 -27.13
CA GLY A 215 29.20 -2.81 -27.83
C GLY A 215 28.66 -4.05 -27.11
N ALA A 216 28.89 -5.22 -27.70
CA ALA A 216 28.56 -6.49 -27.06
C ALA A 216 29.37 -6.67 -25.75
N ARG A 217 28.73 -7.27 -24.74
CA ARG A 217 29.39 -7.65 -23.48
C ARG A 217 30.48 -8.69 -23.73
N GLN A 218 31.67 -8.46 -23.20
CA GLN A 218 32.83 -9.35 -23.33
C GLN A 218 33.08 -10.12 -22.03
N LYS A 219 33.54 -11.36 -22.11
CA LYS A 219 33.81 -12.19 -20.92
C LYS A 219 35.19 -11.93 -20.35
N GLU A 220 36.19 -11.87 -21.21
CA GLU A 220 37.60 -11.69 -20.82
C GLU A 220 38.07 -10.26 -21.14
N ALA A 221 39.04 -9.77 -20.37
CA ALA A 221 39.63 -8.45 -20.60
C ALA A 221 40.31 -8.37 -21.97
N ALA A 222 40.98 -9.44 -22.39
CA ALA A 222 41.67 -9.52 -23.66
C ALA A 222 40.72 -9.36 -24.86
N ASP A 223 39.50 -9.90 -24.78
CA ASP A 223 38.50 -9.75 -25.84
C ASP A 223 38.04 -8.29 -25.97
N ALA A 224 37.85 -7.61 -24.82
CA ALA A 224 37.49 -6.20 -24.79
C ALA A 224 38.63 -5.31 -25.31
N GLU A 225 39.88 -5.59 -24.94
CA GLU A 225 41.06 -4.89 -25.44
C GLU A 225 41.24 -5.10 -26.96
N GLN A 226 41.05 -6.33 -27.45
CA GLN A 226 41.12 -6.63 -28.88
C GLN A 226 40.02 -5.89 -29.65
N PHE A 227 38.81 -5.81 -29.09
CA PHE A 227 37.73 -5.02 -29.68
C PHE A 227 38.10 -3.52 -29.74
N LEU A 228 38.61 -2.95 -28.65
CA LEU A 228 39.04 -1.55 -28.60
C LEU A 228 40.17 -1.25 -29.59
N GLU A 229 41.15 -2.14 -29.71
CA GLU A 229 42.24 -2.01 -30.68
C GLU A 229 41.70 -2.01 -32.11
N SER A 230 40.76 -2.91 -32.41
CA SER A 230 40.13 -2.97 -33.72
C SER A 230 39.34 -1.70 -34.07
N CYS A 231 38.95 -0.90 -33.08
CA CYS A 231 38.24 0.37 -33.28
C CYS A 231 39.16 1.56 -33.57
N LYS A 232 40.49 1.43 -33.41
CA LYS A 232 41.42 2.55 -33.64
C LYS A 232 41.45 2.93 -35.13
N GLY A 233 41.26 4.22 -35.40
CA GLY A 233 41.21 4.75 -36.77
C GLY A 233 39.94 4.38 -37.54
N ALA A 234 38.95 3.77 -36.87
CA ALA A 234 37.68 3.43 -37.49
C ALA A 234 36.84 4.67 -37.79
N THR A 235 36.03 4.57 -38.85
CA THR A 235 34.91 5.48 -39.10
C THR A 235 33.63 4.79 -38.66
N TYR A 236 32.74 5.53 -38.02
CA TYR A 236 31.48 5.03 -37.49
C TYR A 236 30.34 5.54 -38.35
N THR A 237 29.49 4.64 -38.85
CA THR A 237 28.36 5.00 -39.73
C THR A 237 27.08 4.43 -39.17
N VAL A 238 26.01 5.22 -39.18
CA VAL A 238 24.69 4.73 -38.78
C VAL A 238 24.18 3.78 -39.86
N LYS A 239 23.94 2.53 -39.47
CA LYS A 239 23.46 1.46 -40.36
C LYS A 239 21.94 1.43 -40.43
N ASP A 240 21.31 1.54 -39.27
CA ASP A 240 19.87 1.38 -39.10
C ASP A 240 19.40 2.23 -37.92
N ILE A 241 18.20 2.79 -38.06
CA ILE A 241 17.53 3.56 -37.01
C ILE A 241 16.11 3.03 -36.90
N ALA A 242 15.80 2.44 -35.75
CA ALA A 242 14.47 1.98 -35.41
C ALA A 242 13.83 2.94 -34.41
N VAL A 243 12.75 3.61 -34.83
CA VAL A 243 11.91 4.45 -33.96
C VAL A 243 10.64 3.69 -33.62
N ARG A 244 10.35 3.52 -32.33
CA ARG A 244 9.16 2.81 -31.85
C ARG A 244 8.40 3.62 -30.81
N PRO A 245 7.06 3.68 -30.87
CA PRO A 245 6.27 4.27 -29.80
C PRO A 245 6.39 3.41 -28.54
N GLY A 246 6.64 4.06 -27.42
CA GLY A 246 6.62 3.50 -26.08
C GLY A 246 5.47 4.11 -25.27
N LYS A 247 4.96 3.37 -24.29
CA LYS A 247 3.99 3.92 -23.35
C LYS A 247 4.23 3.40 -21.94
N ARG A 248 3.99 4.25 -20.95
CA ARG A 248 3.92 3.87 -19.54
C ARG A 248 2.51 4.14 -19.05
N THR A 249 1.93 3.18 -18.34
CA THR A 249 0.56 3.24 -17.82
C THR A 249 0.59 3.48 -16.32
N PRO A 250 -0.26 4.35 -15.77
CA PRO A 250 -0.33 4.55 -14.34
C PRO A 250 -0.74 3.27 -13.62
N ALA A 251 -0.11 3.04 -12.48
CA ALA A 251 -0.47 1.94 -11.62
C ALA A 251 -1.72 2.25 -10.79
N ALA A 252 -2.29 1.20 -10.21
CA ALA A 252 -3.56 1.24 -9.53
C ALA A 252 -3.54 2.13 -8.26
N PRO A 253 -4.72 2.58 -7.78
CA PRO A 253 -4.86 3.17 -6.45
C PRO A 253 -4.27 2.28 -5.35
N PHE A 254 -3.94 2.89 -4.21
CA PHE A 254 -3.25 2.16 -3.15
C PHE A 254 -4.12 1.10 -2.50
N THR A 255 -3.58 -0.11 -2.37
CA THR A 255 -3.90 -1.06 -1.30
C THR A 255 -3.00 -0.81 -0.08
N THR A 256 -3.26 -1.48 1.03
CA THR A 256 -2.38 -1.43 2.22
C THR A 256 -0.93 -1.80 1.90
N SER A 257 -0.72 -2.85 1.11
CA SER A 257 0.63 -3.32 0.79
C SER A 257 1.39 -2.32 -0.09
N THR A 258 0.75 -1.82 -1.14
CA THR A 258 1.38 -0.86 -2.06
C THR A 258 1.63 0.50 -1.39
N LEU A 259 0.75 0.93 -0.47
CA LEU A 259 0.99 2.15 0.31
C LEU A 259 2.22 2.01 1.21
N GLN A 260 2.36 0.87 1.89
CA GLN A 260 3.51 0.61 2.75
C GLN A 260 4.82 0.58 1.96
N GLN A 261 4.83 -0.05 0.78
CA GLN A 261 6.00 -0.09 -0.09
C GLN A 261 6.40 1.31 -0.55
N GLU A 262 5.47 2.08 -1.12
CA GLU A 262 5.77 3.43 -1.64
C GLU A 262 6.11 4.43 -0.53
N ALA A 263 5.47 4.33 0.64
CA ALA A 263 5.84 5.15 1.80
C ALA A 263 7.25 4.79 2.32
N SER A 264 7.65 3.52 2.25
CA SER A 264 9.02 3.12 2.58
C SER A 264 10.02 3.71 1.58
N ARG A 265 9.78 3.52 0.28
CA ARG A 265 10.68 3.98 -0.80
C ARG A 265 10.79 5.51 -0.86
N LYS A 266 9.66 6.21 -0.89
CA LYS A 266 9.63 7.67 -1.14
C LYS A 266 9.73 8.54 0.11
N LEU A 267 9.25 8.04 1.25
CA LEU A 267 9.18 8.83 2.49
C LEU A 267 10.13 8.33 3.58
N GLY A 268 10.77 7.17 3.39
CA GLY A 268 11.59 6.52 4.41
C GLY A 268 10.76 6.03 5.60
N TYR A 269 9.45 5.79 5.43
CA TYR A 269 8.57 5.37 6.52
C TYR A 269 8.52 3.86 6.63
N GLY A 270 8.95 3.33 7.78
CA GLY A 270 8.71 1.94 8.12
C GLY A 270 7.21 1.63 8.24
N VAL A 271 6.84 0.37 8.02
CA VAL A 271 5.43 -0.09 7.95
C VAL A 271 4.57 0.38 9.14
N SER A 272 5.10 0.32 10.36
CA SER A 272 4.39 0.73 11.58
C SER A 272 4.07 2.23 11.58
N LYS A 273 5.02 3.07 11.14
CA LYS A 273 4.82 4.52 11.04
C LYS A 273 3.79 4.84 9.96
N THR A 274 3.88 4.19 8.79
CA THR A 274 2.91 4.37 7.71
C THR A 274 1.48 4.06 8.17
N MET A 275 1.27 2.92 8.84
CA MET A 275 -0.07 2.55 9.31
C MET A 275 -0.58 3.45 10.44
N LEU A 276 0.29 3.93 11.33
CA LEU A 276 -0.10 4.89 12.37
C LEU A 276 -0.60 6.22 11.76
N LEU A 277 0.13 6.75 10.77
CA LEU A 277 -0.25 7.99 10.10
C LEU A 277 -1.51 7.80 9.24
N ALA A 278 -1.63 6.67 8.55
CA ALA A 278 -2.84 6.33 7.78
C ALA A 278 -4.08 6.19 8.69
N GLN A 279 -3.94 5.56 9.87
CA GLN A 279 -5.02 5.49 10.88
C GLN A 279 -5.48 6.90 11.27
N ARG A 280 -4.55 7.83 11.56
CA ARG A 280 -4.88 9.22 11.91
C ARG A 280 -5.60 9.95 10.77
N LEU A 281 -5.16 9.74 9.52
CA LEU A 281 -5.83 10.31 8.35
C LEU A 281 -7.25 9.76 8.20
N TYR A 282 -7.46 8.45 8.39
CA TYR A 282 -8.78 7.83 8.31
C TYR A 282 -9.70 8.32 9.44
N GLU A 283 -9.24 8.33 10.69
CA GLU A 283 -10.04 8.74 11.86
C GLU A 283 -10.41 10.24 11.84
N SER A 284 -9.62 11.06 11.14
CA SER A 284 -9.92 12.47 10.88
C SER A 284 -10.72 12.70 9.58
N GLY A 285 -11.17 11.62 8.93
CA GLY A 285 -12.03 11.66 7.75
C GLY A 285 -11.35 12.15 6.47
N LYS A 286 -10.02 12.02 6.39
CA LYS A 286 -9.21 12.50 5.24
C LYS A 286 -9.01 11.45 4.15
N ILE A 287 -8.95 10.18 4.53
CA ILE A 287 -8.81 9.07 3.59
C ILE A 287 -9.84 7.98 3.88
N THR A 288 -10.04 7.08 2.92
CA THR A 288 -10.77 5.82 3.11
C THR A 288 -9.99 4.86 4.01
N TYR A 289 -10.65 3.77 4.40
CA TYR A 289 -10.10 2.77 5.30
C TYR A 289 -8.78 2.18 4.75
N MET A 290 -7.72 2.28 5.57
CA MET A 290 -6.36 1.97 5.15
C MET A 290 -5.98 0.48 5.22
N ARG A 291 -6.89 -0.40 5.66
CA ARG A 291 -6.71 -1.86 5.66
C ARG A 291 -7.60 -2.47 4.59
N THR A 292 -7.08 -2.50 3.37
CA THR A 292 -7.79 -2.90 2.17
C THR A 292 -6.81 -3.56 1.20
N ASP A 293 -7.24 -4.64 0.57
CA ASP A 293 -6.60 -5.28 -0.57
C ASP A 293 -7.25 -4.85 -1.90
N SER A 294 -8.24 -3.97 -1.85
CA SER A 294 -8.98 -3.49 -3.02
C SER A 294 -8.27 -2.35 -3.72
N VAL A 295 -8.25 -2.41 -5.05
CA VAL A 295 -7.86 -1.30 -5.93
C VAL A 295 -9.06 -0.56 -6.54
N SER A 296 -10.27 -0.98 -6.17
CA SER A 296 -11.50 -0.45 -6.74
C SER A 296 -11.78 0.97 -6.23
N LEU A 297 -12.43 1.78 -7.07
CA LEU A 297 -12.91 3.11 -6.74
C LEU A 297 -14.43 3.16 -6.98
N GLY A 298 -15.17 3.71 -6.03
CA GLY A 298 -16.62 3.90 -6.12
C GLY A 298 -16.98 4.98 -7.14
N GLU A 299 -18.21 4.95 -7.66
CA GLU A 299 -18.64 5.87 -8.72
C GLU A 299 -18.55 7.34 -8.32
N THR A 300 -18.95 7.68 -7.09
CA THR A 300 -18.81 9.04 -6.54
C THR A 300 -17.36 9.50 -6.51
N ALA A 301 -16.43 8.63 -6.12
CA ALA A 301 -15.00 8.95 -6.09
C ALA A 301 -14.47 9.14 -7.52
N MET A 302 -14.88 8.28 -8.45
CA MET A 302 -14.50 8.39 -9.86
C MET A 302 -14.94 9.71 -10.47
N ASP A 303 -16.17 10.17 -10.18
CA ASP A 303 -16.66 11.45 -10.71
C ASP A 303 -15.92 12.64 -10.08
N ALA A 304 -15.61 12.58 -8.79
CA ALA A 304 -14.77 13.60 -8.13
C ALA A 304 -13.35 13.66 -8.71
N ILE A 305 -12.74 12.50 -9.00
CA ILE A 305 -11.41 12.42 -9.63
C ILE A 305 -11.43 13.00 -11.05
N LYS A 306 -12.45 12.67 -11.86
CA LYS A 306 -12.62 13.25 -13.21
C LYS A 306 -12.69 14.77 -13.16
N ALA A 307 -13.52 15.31 -12.26
CA ALA A 307 -13.67 16.75 -12.08
C ALA A 307 -12.36 17.42 -11.66
N GLU A 308 -11.61 16.78 -10.76
CA GLU A 308 -10.32 17.27 -10.31
C GLU A 308 -9.26 17.26 -11.42
N ILE A 309 -9.17 16.17 -12.21
CA ILE A 309 -8.24 16.09 -13.35
C ILE A 309 -8.58 17.14 -14.39
N HIS A 310 -9.87 17.29 -14.72
CA HIS A 310 -10.35 18.30 -15.68
C HIS A 310 -9.94 19.71 -15.27
N LYS A 311 -10.18 20.07 -14.00
CA LYS A 311 -9.89 21.38 -13.44
C LYS A 311 -8.39 21.68 -13.36
N SER A 312 -7.59 20.71 -12.92
CA SER A 312 -6.19 20.94 -12.56
C SER A 312 -5.19 20.64 -13.68
N PHE A 313 -5.54 19.76 -14.63
CA PHE A 313 -4.63 19.31 -15.71
C PHE A 313 -5.23 19.48 -17.11
N GLY A 314 -6.55 19.40 -17.26
CA GLY A 314 -7.28 19.52 -18.52
C GLY A 314 -7.62 18.17 -19.17
N ASP A 315 -8.55 18.20 -20.13
CA ASP A 315 -9.18 17.03 -20.75
C ASP A 315 -8.19 15.98 -21.27
N LYS A 316 -7.07 16.41 -21.88
CA LYS A 316 -6.06 15.49 -22.45
C LYS A 316 -5.40 14.57 -21.42
N TYR A 317 -5.44 14.94 -20.15
CA TYR A 317 -4.86 14.16 -19.05
C TYR A 317 -5.86 13.17 -18.43
N LEU A 318 -7.14 13.18 -18.80
CA LEU A 318 -8.13 12.27 -18.23
C LEU A 318 -8.22 10.98 -19.04
N GLN A 319 -8.00 9.84 -18.37
CA GLN A 319 -8.29 8.52 -18.93
C GLN A 319 -8.91 7.65 -17.84
N VAL A 320 -10.23 7.47 -17.91
CA VAL A 320 -10.99 6.70 -16.92
C VAL A 320 -10.60 5.23 -16.97
N ARG A 321 -10.14 4.69 -15.83
CA ARG A 321 -9.68 3.30 -15.69
C ARG A 321 -10.44 2.60 -14.57
N ARG A 322 -10.83 1.35 -14.83
CA ARG A 322 -11.37 0.45 -13.81
C ARG A 322 -10.33 -0.62 -13.50
N TYR A 323 -9.66 -0.47 -12.37
CA TYR A 323 -8.77 -1.48 -11.84
C TYR A 323 -9.60 -2.56 -11.13
N LYS A 324 -9.17 -3.82 -11.25
CA LYS A 324 -9.78 -4.97 -10.58
C LYS A 324 -8.70 -5.79 -9.92
N ASN A 325 -9.02 -6.38 -8.76
CA ASN A 325 -8.14 -7.34 -8.12
C ASN A 325 -8.01 -8.61 -8.98
N LYS A 326 -6.87 -9.29 -8.86
CA LYS A 326 -6.63 -10.57 -9.55
C LYS A 326 -7.39 -11.74 -8.91
N ASN A 327 -7.69 -11.65 -7.60
CA ASN A 327 -8.37 -12.69 -6.83
C ASN A 327 -9.61 -12.12 -6.16
N GLU A 328 -10.78 -12.70 -6.44
CA GLU A 328 -12.03 -12.40 -5.76
C GLU A 328 -12.01 -13.00 -4.34
N SER A 329 -11.85 -12.16 -3.31
CA SER A 329 -12.06 -12.57 -1.92
C SER A 329 -13.28 -11.85 -1.36
N ALA A 330 -14.07 -12.52 -0.51
CA ALA A 330 -15.28 -11.92 0.09
C ALA A 330 -15.02 -10.66 0.96
N GLN A 331 -13.76 -10.24 1.15
CA GLN A 331 -13.40 -8.95 1.76
C GLN A 331 -13.39 -7.76 0.78
N GLU A 332 -13.74 -8.00 -0.49
CA GLU A 332 -13.85 -7.01 -1.59
C GLU A 332 -14.93 -5.92 -1.43
N ALA A 333 -15.57 -5.81 -0.26
CA ALA A 333 -16.46 -4.70 0.04
C ALA A 333 -15.70 -3.37 0.20
N HIS A 334 -14.37 -3.40 0.39
CA HIS A 334 -13.58 -2.20 0.59
C HIS A 334 -13.22 -1.49 -0.71
N GLU A 335 -13.08 -0.17 -0.61
CA GLU A 335 -12.48 0.66 -1.65
C GLU A 335 -10.96 0.72 -1.48
N ALA A 336 -10.25 1.18 -2.50
CA ALA A 336 -8.85 1.54 -2.38
C ALA A 336 -8.61 2.65 -1.36
N ILE A 337 -7.36 2.77 -0.90
CA ILE A 337 -6.90 3.88 -0.06
C ILE A 337 -6.79 5.12 -0.92
N ARG A 338 -7.69 6.08 -0.71
CA ARG A 338 -7.83 7.33 -1.46
C ARG A 338 -8.28 8.48 -0.55
N PRO A 339 -8.12 9.75 -0.97
CA PRO A 339 -8.73 10.87 -0.28
C PRO A 339 -10.26 10.76 -0.24
N THR A 340 -10.88 11.27 0.83
CA THR A 340 -12.34 11.39 0.92
C THR A 340 -12.89 12.54 0.06
N TYR A 341 -12.09 13.58 -0.15
CA TYR A 341 -12.41 14.77 -0.93
C TYR A 341 -11.24 15.13 -1.84
N MET A 342 -11.44 15.02 -3.16
CA MET A 342 -10.36 15.12 -4.16
C MET A 342 -9.84 16.56 -4.33
N GLU A 343 -10.68 17.55 -4.04
CA GLU A 343 -10.34 18.97 -4.07
C GLU A 343 -9.33 19.38 -2.99
N ASN A 344 -9.16 18.55 -1.94
CA ASN A 344 -8.20 18.80 -0.87
C ASN A 344 -6.86 18.16 -1.23
N HIS A 345 -5.94 18.95 -1.80
CA HIS A 345 -4.63 18.44 -2.23
C HIS A 345 -3.67 18.21 -1.05
N THR A 346 -3.90 18.89 0.08
CA THR A 346 -3.05 18.84 1.26
C THR A 346 -3.89 18.77 2.55
N VAL A 347 -3.21 18.47 3.66
CA VAL A 347 -3.78 18.54 5.01
C VAL A 347 -2.88 19.39 5.90
N ASN A 348 -3.47 20.10 6.86
CA ASN A 348 -2.76 21.05 7.71
C ASN A 348 -1.86 20.39 8.77
N ASP A 349 -2.05 19.11 9.07
CA ASP A 349 -1.24 18.37 10.05
C ASP A 349 0.09 17.93 9.40
N PRO A 350 1.23 18.54 9.79
CA PRO A 350 2.52 18.28 9.13
C PRO A 350 3.01 16.83 9.27
N GLU A 351 2.59 16.11 10.31
CA GLU A 351 3.04 14.74 10.55
C GLU A 351 2.43 13.75 9.55
N VAL A 352 1.22 14.03 9.07
CA VAL A 352 0.50 13.19 8.11
C VAL A 352 0.50 13.77 6.68
N ALA A 353 0.86 15.04 6.51
CA ALA A 353 0.80 15.76 5.24
C ALA A 353 1.50 15.02 4.08
N ARG A 354 2.72 14.53 4.32
CA ARG A 354 3.50 13.80 3.28
C ARG A 354 2.84 12.48 2.86
N LEU A 355 2.25 11.74 3.81
CA LEU A 355 1.56 10.50 3.49
C LEU A 355 0.24 10.76 2.77
N TYR A 356 -0.49 11.79 3.17
CA TYR A 356 -1.71 12.21 2.50
C TYR A 356 -1.43 12.65 1.05
N GLU A 357 -0.40 13.47 0.84
CA GLU A 357 0.01 13.90 -0.50
C GLU A 357 0.38 12.70 -1.39
N LEU A 358 1.09 11.72 -0.84
CA LEU A 358 1.41 10.48 -1.56
C LEU A 358 0.13 9.75 -2.01
N ILE A 359 -0.84 9.59 -1.10
CA ILE A 359 -2.14 8.96 -1.38
C ILE A 359 -2.92 9.75 -2.44
N TRP A 360 -2.98 11.08 -2.31
CA TRP A 360 -3.67 11.95 -3.25
C TRP A 360 -3.07 11.84 -4.66
N ARG A 361 -1.74 11.99 -4.78
CA ARG A 361 -1.04 11.91 -6.07
C ARG A 361 -1.26 10.57 -6.76
N ARG A 362 -1.14 9.44 -6.03
CA ARG A 362 -1.38 8.10 -6.59
C ARG A 362 -2.82 7.91 -7.06
N THR A 363 -3.78 8.42 -6.29
CA THR A 363 -5.21 8.33 -6.62
C THR A 363 -5.52 9.07 -7.93
N ILE A 364 -5.10 10.34 -8.03
CA ILE A 364 -5.33 11.15 -9.23
C ILE A 364 -4.57 10.57 -10.44
N ALA A 365 -3.29 10.24 -10.28
CA ALA A 365 -2.48 9.66 -11.34
C ALA A 365 -3.05 8.34 -11.89
N SER A 366 -3.71 7.52 -11.05
CA SER A 366 -4.36 6.29 -11.49
C SER A 366 -5.45 6.50 -12.55
N GLN A 367 -6.02 7.70 -12.64
CA GLN A 367 -7.08 8.04 -13.61
C GLN A 367 -6.56 9.00 -14.70
N MET A 368 -5.25 9.20 -14.76
CA MET A 368 -4.63 10.02 -15.79
C MET A 368 -4.28 9.20 -17.04
N SER A 369 -4.08 9.90 -18.15
CA SER A 369 -3.64 9.35 -19.42
C SER A 369 -2.27 8.66 -19.32
N ASP A 370 -2.04 7.67 -20.20
CA ASP A 370 -0.72 7.05 -20.38
C ASP A 370 0.34 8.14 -20.66
N ALA A 371 1.57 7.93 -20.20
CA ALA A 371 2.71 8.70 -20.67
C ALA A 371 3.23 8.09 -21.98
N GLU A 372 3.43 8.92 -22.99
CA GLU A 372 3.82 8.50 -24.33
C GLU A 372 5.29 8.85 -24.59
N PHE A 373 6.01 7.89 -25.13
CA PHE A 373 7.42 7.98 -25.41
C PHE A 373 7.71 7.59 -26.85
N GLU A 374 8.83 8.06 -27.36
CA GLU A 374 9.41 7.59 -28.61
C GLU A 374 10.80 7.06 -28.31
N LYS A 375 10.99 5.76 -28.52
CA LYS A 375 12.26 5.09 -28.32
C LYS A 375 12.97 4.95 -29.64
N THR A 376 14.18 5.47 -29.72
CA THR A 376 15.06 5.38 -30.88
C THR A 376 16.22 4.45 -30.55
N THR A 377 16.42 3.43 -31.37
CA THR A 377 17.60 2.57 -31.29
C THR A 377 18.35 2.69 -32.61
N ALA A 378 19.61 3.12 -32.54
CA ALA A 378 20.49 3.24 -33.69
C ALA A 378 21.57 2.17 -33.63
N LYS A 379 21.76 1.47 -34.75
CA LYS A 379 22.88 0.55 -34.97
C LYS A 379 23.98 1.26 -35.73
N ILE A 380 25.20 1.13 -35.25
CA ILE A 380 26.36 1.84 -35.77
C ILE A 380 27.40 0.81 -36.19
N ASP A 381 27.70 0.80 -37.48
CA ASP A 381 28.76 -0.03 -38.05
C ASP A 381 30.13 0.62 -37.80
N ILE A 382 31.14 -0.23 -37.63
CA ILE A 382 32.54 0.14 -37.41
C ILE A 382 33.33 -0.24 -38.66
N SER A 383 33.95 0.72 -39.36
CA SER A 383 34.55 0.45 -40.68
C SER A 383 35.71 -0.57 -40.70
N THR A 384 36.36 -0.79 -39.56
CA THR A 384 37.56 -1.62 -39.41
C THR A 384 37.26 -3.05 -38.98
N ASN A 385 36.00 -3.38 -38.66
CA ASN A 385 35.58 -4.72 -38.26
C ASN A 385 34.10 -4.98 -38.64
N ASN A 386 33.57 -6.16 -38.31
CA ASN A 386 32.18 -6.54 -38.61
C ASN A 386 31.25 -6.48 -37.37
N GLN A 387 31.66 -5.76 -36.33
CA GLN A 387 30.87 -5.61 -35.11
C GLN A 387 30.05 -4.32 -35.15
N GLU A 388 28.99 -4.28 -34.34
CA GLU A 388 28.06 -3.16 -34.26
C GLU A 388 28.08 -2.55 -32.86
N LEU A 389 27.94 -1.23 -32.79
CA LEU A 389 27.57 -0.53 -31.55
C LEU A 389 26.06 -0.22 -31.58
N THR A 390 25.43 -0.25 -30.42
CA THR A 390 24.02 0.11 -30.27
C THR A 390 23.89 1.34 -29.40
N ALA A 391 23.31 2.40 -29.95
CA ALA A 391 22.88 3.57 -29.19
C ALA A 391 21.37 3.51 -28.99
N SER A 392 20.89 3.84 -27.79
CA SER A 392 19.45 3.92 -27.52
C SER A 392 19.13 5.22 -26.79
N GLY A 393 18.01 5.82 -27.15
CA GLY A 393 17.46 7.01 -26.50
C GLY A 393 15.96 6.95 -26.43
N GLU A 394 15.39 7.68 -25.49
CA GLU A 394 13.96 7.79 -25.29
C GLU A 394 13.59 9.28 -25.15
N VAL A 395 12.53 9.70 -25.84
CA VAL A 395 12.01 11.06 -25.79
C VAL A 395 10.57 11.02 -25.32
N LEU A 396 10.28 11.74 -24.23
CA LEU A 396 8.91 11.93 -23.75
C LEU A 396 8.11 12.80 -24.74
N LYS A 397 7.05 12.25 -25.32
CA LYS A 397 6.12 12.96 -26.21
C LYS A 397 4.94 13.55 -25.45
N PHE A 398 4.47 12.82 -24.44
CA PHE A 398 3.40 13.28 -23.55
C PHE A 398 3.63 12.74 -22.15
N ASP A 399 3.66 13.64 -21.17
CA ASP A 399 3.94 13.32 -19.76
C ASP A 399 2.82 12.53 -19.08
N GLY A 400 1.57 12.66 -19.53
CA GLY A 400 0.44 11.90 -18.96
C GLY A 400 0.42 11.94 -17.43
N PHE A 401 0.28 10.78 -16.80
CA PHE A 401 0.32 10.63 -15.34
C PHE A 401 1.67 10.98 -14.68
N LEU A 402 2.80 10.93 -15.41
CA LEU A 402 4.13 11.20 -14.87
C LEU A 402 4.31 12.65 -14.44
N LYS A 403 3.47 13.55 -14.96
CA LYS A 403 3.37 14.93 -14.48
C LYS A 403 3.11 15.02 -12.98
N LEU A 404 2.44 14.02 -12.41
CA LEU A 404 2.01 14.02 -11.02
C LEU A 404 2.69 12.96 -10.15
N TYR A 405 2.89 11.76 -10.71
CA TYR A 405 3.36 10.60 -9.94
C TYR A 405 4.17 9.63 -10.81
N LEU A 406 5.32 9.21 -10.29
CA LEU A 406 6.11 8.08 -10.79
C LEU A 406 6.28 7.08 -9.65
N GLU A 407 6.00 5.80 -9.89
CA GLU A 407 6.22 4.73 -8.90
C GLU A 407 7.71 4.45 -8.73
N SER A 408 8.14 4.21 -7.48
CA SER A 408 9.55 3.87 -7.21
C SER A 408 9.77 2.35 -7.36
N THR A 409 10.89 1.98 -7.94
CA THR A 409 11.41 0.60 -7.91
C THR A 409 12.37 0.43 -6.72
N ASP A 410 12.53 -0.81 -6.22
CA ASP A 410 13.47 -1.11 -5.12
C ASP A 410 14.94 -0.99 -5.58
N ASP A 411 15.19 -1.14 -6.88
CA ASP A 411 16.49 -0.88 -7.50
C ASP A 411 16.58 0.61 -7.88
N GLU A 412 17.16 1.43 -6.99
CA GLU A 412 17.50 2.84 -7.24
C GLU A 412 18.67 3.03 -8.23
N ASP A 413 19.15 1.94 -8.86
CA ASP A 413 20.19 1.97 -9.92
C ASP A 413 19.59 1.94 -11.34
N THR A 414 18.31 2.27 -11.49
CA THR A 414 17.87 2.77 -12.79
C THR A 414 18.31 4.22 -12.88
N GLU A 415 19.36 4.47 -13.64
CA GLU A 415 19.66 5.75 -14.30
C GLU A 415 18.48 6.19 -15.21
N ASP A 416 17.23 6.09 -14.76
CA ASP A 416 16.01 6.54 -15.43
C ASP A 416 15.90 8.08 -15.44
N GLY A 417 16.97 8.77 -15.01
CA GLY A 417 17.14 10.22 -15.04
C GLY A 417 18.03 10.74 -16.17
N ASP A 418 18.81 9.89 -16.84
CA ASP A 418 19.46 10.30 -18.09
C ASP A 418 18.51 9.93 -19.24
N GLU A 419 17.58 10.84 -19.54
CA GLU A 419 17.04 10.97 -20.90
C GLU A 419 18.24 11.17 -21.85
N SER A 420 18.92 10.09 -22.22
CA SER A 420 19.94 10.11 -23.27
C SER A 420 19.20 10.37 -24.58
N ARG A 421 18.96 11.65 -24.86
CA ARG A 421 18.39 12.10 -26.12
C ARG A 421 19.43 11.81 -27.18
N LEU A 422 19.12 10.84 -28.05
CA LEU A 422 19.91 10.69 -29.26
C LEU A 422 19.71 11.95 -30.12
N PRO A 423 20.79 12.50 -30.71
CA PRO A 423 20.62 13.48 -31.77
C PRO A 423 19.86 12.86 -32.94
N ASN A 424 19.40 13.70 -33.86
CA ASN A 424 18.82 13.19 -35.10
C ASN A 424 19.96 12.54 -35.91
N LEU A 425 20.03 11.22 -35.85
CA LEU A 425 21.04 10.43 -36.54
C LEU A 425 20.58 10.22 -38.00
N THR A 426 21.52 10.27 -38.94
CA THR A 426 21.27 10.12 -40.39
C THR A 426 22.26 9.15 -41.01
#